data_AF-A0A923HWR5-F1
#
_entry.id   AF-A0A923HWR5-F1
#
_cell.length_a   1.000
_cell.length_b   1.000
_cell.length_c   1.000
_cell.angle_alpha   90.00
_cell.angle_beta   90.00
_cell.angle_gamma   90.00
#
_symmetry.space_group_name_H-M   'P 1'
#
loop_
_entity.id
_entity.type
_entity.pdbx_description
1 polymer ?
#
loop_
_entity_poly.entity_id
_entity_poly.type
_entity_poly.pdbx_seq_one_letter_code
_entity_poly.pdbx_strand_id
1 'polypeptide(L)'
;MHSARNSRKILPKTPIPFFSPLVKAIESMKQERATASHWTNTIKNLIHQGVSNEEIFDSEINSWLSLFSAENIIMKSDVLKRLNLNDRIPTICTEGKIRYRPSVEFESCDIKIKGAALPKKLKPRDGIGIICFRNPSFNYKLMAYTVVSPLFPSPQVWLLLDDRNQIVSASPSRLEFISEAAAMLFARQHASERFPGCGPIVSRNKWAGFTLPDAKSYCEYLFVFRPDQFFGYVTHFDVQNVFLHLRTSIRCGENNEKIFFIEELQSDWHAHGKIVGYGKGEGQVPTAPFQRSWHELGMRLALYIASLQNCSAIGWTTAAQQCARFMTAKRSGMERFYDNILPKYFTKLAKEWSTLPYITTISCRSIGHYLRPEGDHWRIFNEGKLVSTETFEYATRNSPDEQSESNFKKTPIHRLDLSTQMKSDILRQGIPLYGTWKK
;
A
#
# COMPACT_ATOMS: atom_id res chain seq x y z
N MET A 1 19.73 -3.58 -26.42
CA MET A 1 19.15 -4.94 -26.27
C MET A 1 18.94 -5.21 -24.79
N HIS A 2 17.77 -5.76 -24.43
CA HIS A 2 17.30 -6.03 -23.06
C HIS A 2 16.94 -4.80 -22.22
N SER A 3 15.85 -4.11 -22.61
CA SER A 3 14.98 -3.54 -21.60
C SER A 3 14.55 -4.68 -20.70
N ALA A 4 15.05 -4.69 -19.46
CA ALA A 4 14.58 -5.61 -18.46
C ALA A 4 13.08 -5.37 -18.36
N ARG A 5 12.29 -6.30 -18.91
CA ARG A 5 10.88 -6.47 -18.58
C ARG A 5 10.86 -6.51 -17.06
N ASN A 6 10.47 -5.39 -16.43
CA ASN A 6 10.11 -5.32 -15.03
C ASN A 6 8.95 -6.31 -14.88
N SER A 7 9.29 -7.57 -14.62
CA SER A 7 8.35 -8.63 -14.32
C SER A 7 7.48 -8.10 -13.19
N ARG A 8 6.20 -7.86 -13.47
CA ARG A 8 5.22 -7.36 -12.51
C ARG A 8 5.18 -8.31 -11.33
N LYS A 9 5.90 -7.99 -10.25
CA LYS A 9 6.02 -8.87 -9.08
C LYS A 9 4.88 -8.54 -8.14
N ILE A 10 3.79 -9.28 -8.24
CA ILE A 10 2.64 -9.17 -7.35
C ILE A 10 2.92 -10.08 -6.15
N LEU A 11 2.83 -9.57 -4.92
CA LEU A 11 2.97 -10.40 -3.73
C LEU A 11 1.73 -11.29 -3.55
N PRO A 12 1.91 -12.56 -3.11
CA PRO A 12 0.85 -13.56 -3.12
C PRO A 12 -0.36 -13.18 -2.28
N LYS A 13 -1.50 -13.66 -2.77
CA LYS A 13 -2.87 -13.38 -2.38
C LYS A 13 -3.19 -14.12 -1.08
N THR A 14 -3.14 -13.46 0.09
CA THR A 14 -3.78 -14.04 1.28
C THR A 14 -5.26 -14.21 0.95
N PRO A 15 -5.84 -15.41 1.06
CA PRO A 15 -7.26 -15.60 0.78
C PRO A 15 -8.05 -14.78 1.78
N ILE A 16 -8.82 -13.82 1.27
CA ILE A 16 -9.70 -13.00 2.08
C ILE A 16 -11.06 -13.69 2.10
N PRO A 17 -11.66 -13.88 3.28
CA PRO A 17 -12.91 -14.62 3.42
C PRO A 17 -14.12 -13.77 2.98
N PHE A 18 -14.15 -13.35 1.71
CA PHE A 18 -15.31 -12.69 1.14
C PHE A 18 -16.48 -13.67 1.04
N PHE A 19 -17.69 -13.19 1.29
CA PHE A 19 -18.91 -13.95 1.07
C PHE A 19 -20.01 -13.07 0.46
N SER A 20 -20.93 -13.69 -0.27
CA SER A 20 -22.12 -13.02 -0.80
C SER A 20 -23.29 -13.21 0.16
N PRO A 21 -23.90 -12.13 0.69
CA PRO A 21 -25.17 -12.21 1.41
C PRO A 21 -26.28 -12.89 0.61
N LEU A 22 -26.37 -12.64 -0.71
CA LEU A 22 -27.35 -13.30 -1.59
C LEU A 22 -27.15 -14.82 -1.63
N VAL A 23 -25.91 -15.27 -1.82
CA VAL A 23 -25.58 -16.71 -1.82
C VAL A 23 -25.90 -17.33 -0.46
N LYS A 24 -25.44 -16.73 0.65
CA LYS A 24 -25.75 -17.22 2.01
C LYS A 24 -27.26 -17.30 2.26
N ALA A 25 -28.01 -16.28 1.83
CA ALA A 25 -29.46 -16.26 1.98
C ALA A 25 -30.12 -17.43 1.25
N ILE A 26 -29.74 -17.69 -0.01
CA ILE A 26 -30.30 -18.79 -0.80
C ILE A 26 -29.87 -20.16 -0.25
N GLU A 27 -28.60 -20.31 0.16
CA GLU A 27 -28.09 -21.53 0.79
C GLU A 27 -28.89 -21.91 2.04
N SER A 28 -29.27 -20.91 2.84
CA SER A 28 -30.06 -21.11 4.07
C SER A 28 -31.52 -21.50 3.84
N MET A 29 -32.06 -21.36 2.62
CA MET A 29 -33.44 -21.70 2.32
C MET A 29 -33.68 -23.20 2.31
N LYS A 30 -34.83 -23.63 2.84
CA LYS A 30 -35.29 -25.03 2.79
C LYS A 30 -35.82 -25.45 1.41
N GLN A 31 -36.11 -24.49 0.54
CA GLN A 31 -36.68 -24.72 -0.78
C GLN A 31 -35.60 -25.24 -1.74
N GLU A 32 -35.71 -26.50 -2.16
CA GLU A 32 -34.73 -27.12 -3.07
C GLU A 32 -35.04 -26.92 -4.56
N ARG A 33 -36.29 -26.61 -4.90
CA ARG A 33 -36.73 -26.31 -6.27
C ARG A 33 -37.92 -25.37 -6.25
N ALA A 34 -38.03 -24.51 -7.26
CA ALA A 34 -39.19 -23.65 -7.45
C ALA A 34 -39.33 -23.24 -8.91
N THR A 35 -40.47 -22.67 -9.28
CA THR A 35 -40.65 -22.11 -10.62
C THR A 35 -39.77 -20.86 -10.81
N ALA A 36 -39.43 -20.52 -12.05
CA ALA A 36 -38.63 -19.34 -12.38
C ALA A 36 -39.26 -18.04 -11.83
N SER A 37 -40.59 -17.93 -11.90
CA SER A 37 -41.35 -16.81 -11.32
C SER A 37 -41.22 -16.77 -9.79
N HIS A 38 -41.31 -17.92 -9.12
CA HIS A 38 -41.15 -18.00 -7.68
C HIS A 38 -39.73 -17.62 -7.24
N TRP A 39 -38.69 -18.06 -7.94
CA TRP A 39 -37.31 -17.66 -7.67
C TRP A 39 -37.10 -16.15 -7.83
N THR A 40 -37.66 -15.57 -8.90
CA THR A 40 -37.58 -14.12 -9.15
C THR A 40 -38.20 -13.32 -7.99
N ASN A 41 -39.40 -13.71 -7.54
CA ASN A 41 -40.07 -13.07 -6.41
C ASN A 41 -39.32 -13.28 -5.09
N THR A 42 -38.78 -14.48 -4.88
CA THR A 42 -38.01 -14.81 -3.68
C THR A 42 -36.75 -13.95 -3.59
N ILE A 43 -35.97 -13.86 -4.66
CA ILE A 43 -34.75 -13.04 -4.73
C ILE A 43 -35.09 -11.56 -4.52
N LYS A 44 -36.18 -11.07 -5.10
CA LYS A 44 -36.65 -9.70 -4.86
C LYS A 44 -36.98 -9.46 -3.37
N ASN A 45 -37.61 -10.42 -2.72
CA ASN A 45 -37.97 -10.31 -1.30
C ASN A 45 -36.76 -10.38 -0.35
N LEU A 46 -35.62 -10.94 -0.78
CA LEU A 46 -34.39 -10.96 0.00
C LEU A 46 -33.82 -9.57 0.32
N ILE A 47 -34.24 -8.54 -0.41
CA ILE A 47 -33.89 -7.14 -0.10
C ILE A 47 -34.30 -6.78 1.33
N HIS A 48 -35.48 -7.24 1.77
CA HIS A 48 -35.97 -7.02 3.13
C HIS A 48 -35.14 -7.74 4.19
N GLN A 49 -34.45 -8.83 3.80
CA GLN A 49 -33.55 -9.59 4.66
C GLN A 49 -32.13 -9.00 4.70
N GLY A 50 -31.84 -7.95 3.91
CA GLY A 50 -30.56 -7.26 3.91
C GLY A 50 -29.65 -7.52 2.71
N VAL A 51 -30.12 -8.29 1.72
CA VAL A 51 -29.43 -8.41 0.44
C VAL A 51 -29.49 -7.08 -0.31
N SER A 52 -28.39 -6.65 -0.91
CA SER A 52 -28.35 -5.37 -1.63
C SER A 52 -29.03 -5.48 -2.99
N ASN A 53 -29.76 -4.43 -3.40
CA ASN A 53 -30.23 -4.29 -4.78
C ASN A 53 -29.07 -4.34 -5.79
N GLU A 54 -27.93 -3.74 -5.44
CA GLU A 54 -26.73 -3.75 -6.29
C GLU A 54 -26.14 -5.16 -6.37
N GLU A 55 -26.21 -5.97 -5.32
CA GLU A 55 -25.75 -7.37 -5.36
C GLU A 55 -26.62 -8.21 -6.31
N ILE A 56 -27.95 -8.05 -6.24
CA ILE A 56 -28.87 -8.75 -7.14
C ILE A 56 -28.64 -8.30 -8.58
N PHE A 57 -28.47 -7.00 -8.82
CA PHE A 57 -28.17 -6.46 -10.14
C PHE A 57 -26.83 -6.98 -10.66
N ASP A 58 -25.76 -6.81 -9.88
CA ASP A 58 -24.42 -7.24 -10.23
C ASP A 58 -24.37 -8.75 -10.41
N SER A 59 -25.21 -9.55 -9.74
CA SER A 59 -25.27 -11.01 -9.92
C SER A 59 -25.77 -11.43 -11.31
N GLU A 60 -26.55 -10.59 -12.01
CA GLU A 60 -27.27 -10.88 -13.26
C GLU A 60 -28.23 -12.08 -13.16
N ILE A 61 -28.63 -12.47 -11.95
CA ILE A 61 -29.48 -13.64 -11.73
C ILE A 61 -30.87 -13.47 -12.36
N ASN A 62 -31.41 -12.26 -12.32
CA ASN A 62 -32.72 -11.96 -12.91
C ASN A 62 -32.71 -12.07 -14.43
N SER A 63 -31.62 -11.63 -15.08
CA SER A 63 -31.45 -11.79 -16.53
C SER A 63 -31.40 -13.27 -16.90
N TRP A 64 -30.73 -14.10 -16.09
CA TRP A 64 -30.71 -15.54 -16.31
C TRP A 64 -32.07 -16.19 -16.08
N LEU A 65 -32.79 -15.84 -15.01
CA LEU A 65 -34.13 -16.35 -14.75
C LEU A 65 -35.14 -15.98 -15.85
N SER A 66 -34.99 -14.81 -16.47
CA SER A 66 -35.84 -14.37 -17.59
C SER A 66 -35.68 -15.18 -18.89
N LEU A 67 -34.66 -16.03 -18.99
CA LEU A 67 -34.48 -16.94 -20.12
C LEU A 67 -35.43 -18.15 -20.06
N PHE A 68 -36.07 -18.39 -18.92
CA PHE A 68 -36.99 -19.51 -18.71
C PHE A 68 -38.45 -19.03 -18.72
N SER A 69 -39.37 -19.92 -19.09
CA SER A 69 -40.80 -19.64 -18.89
C SER A 69 -41.13 -19.57 -17.39
N ALA A 70 -42.18 -18.84 -17.04
CA ALA A 70 -42.54 -18.58 -15.64
C ALA A 70 -42.75 -19.87 -14.81
N GLU A 71 -43.18 -20.95 -15.46
CA GLU A 71 -43.52 -22.24 -14.85
C GLU A 71 -42.34 -23.24 -14.84
N ASN A 72 -41.24 -22.94 -15.55
CA ASN A 72 -40.06 -23.81 -15.53
C ASN A 72 -39.57 -24.03 -14.10
N ILE A 73 -39.43 -25.29 -13.71
CA ILE A 73 -38.88 -25.68 -12.41
C ILE A 73 -37.36 -25.59 -12.48
N ILE A 74 -36.77 -24.80 -11.58
CA ILE A 74 -35.33 -24.59 -11.47
C ILE A 74 -34.88 -25.08 -10.08
N MET A 75 -33.79 -25.84 -10.05
CA MET A 75 -33.21 -26.37 -8.81
C MET A 75 -32.39 -25.29 -8.11
N LYS A 76 -32.39 -25.30 -6.78
CA LYS A 76 -31.54 -24.43 -5.94
C LYS A 76 -30.06 -24.57 -6.31
N SER A 77 -29.60 -25.78 -6.63
CA SER A 77 -28.23 -26.03 -7.09
C SER A 77 -27.88 -25.26 -8.37
N ASP A 78 -28.83 -25.12 -9.30
CA ASP A 78 -28.62 -24.38 -10.55
C ASP A 78 -28.56 -22.87 -10.30
N VAL A 79 -29.42 -22.37 -9.40
CA VAL A 79 -29.39 -20.97 -8.94
C VAL A 79 -28.04 -20.67 -8.29
N LEU A 80 -27.58 -21.51 -7.37
CA LEU A 80 -26.28 -21.34 -6.69
C LEU A 80 -25.11 -21.45 -7.66
N LYS A 81 -25.15 -22.38 -8.62
CA LYS A 81 -24.13 -22.51 -9.66
C LYS A 81 -24.08 -21.27 -10.55
N ARG A 82 -25.21 -20.65 -10.87
CA ARG A 82 -25.27 -19.38 -11.62
C ARG A 82 -24.75 -18.21 -10.81
N LEU A 83 -25.01 -18.21 -9.50
CA LEU A 83 -24.51 -17.22 -8.54
C LEU A 83 -23.04 -17.44 -8.17
N ASN A 84 -22.31 -18.35 -8.82
CA ASN A 84 -20.89 -18.52 -8.57
C ASN A 84 -20.11 -17.24 -8.97
N LEU A 85 -19.88 -16.37 -7.98
CA LEU A 85 -19.30 -15.02 -8.13
C LEU A 85 -17.77 -15.04 -8.28
N ASN A 86 -17.15 -16.15 -8.69
CA ASN A 86 -15.68 -16.25 -8.77
C ASN A 86 -15.03 -15.09 -9.55
N ASP A 87 -15.69 -14.62 -10.61
CA ASP A 87 -15.24 -13.50 -11.45
C ASP A 87 -15.43 -12.12 -10.79
N ARG A 88 -16.22 -12.03 -9.73
CA ARG A 88 -16.62 -10.79 -9.04
C ARG A 88 -16.12 -10.72 -7.60
N ILE A 89 -15.50 -11.78 -7.08
CA ILE A 89 -14.79 -11.74 -5.81
C ILE A 89 -13.44 -11.07 -6.07
N PRO A 90 -13.19 -9.89 -5.47
CA PRO A 90 -11.92 -9.22 -5.68
C PRO A 90 -10.81 -9.99 -5.01
N THR A 91 -9.64 -9.99 -5.63
CA THR A 91 -8.43 -10.37 -4.91
C THR A 91 -7.68 -9.13 -4.44
N ILE A 92 -6.92 -9.28 -3.35
CA ILE A 92 -6.08 -8.21 -2.82
C ILE A 92 -4.62 -8.54 -3.07
N CYS A 93 -3.88 -7.53 -3.49
CA CYS A 93 -2.44 -7.59 -3.65
C CYS A 93 -1.78 -6.25 -3.35
N THR A 94 -0.46 -6.24 -3.38
CA THR A 94 0.36 -5.02 -3.34
C THR A 94 1.33 -5.03 -4.51
N GLU A 95 1.76 -3.85 -4.97
CA GLU A 95 2.91 -3.77 -5.87
C GLU A 95 4.16 -4.28 -5.17
N GLY A 96 4.87 -5.21 -5.79
CA GLY A 96 6.17 -5.67 -5.30
C GLY A 96 7.31 -4.95 -6.01
N LYS A 97 8.33 -4.58 -5.24
CA LYS A 97 9.68 -4.33 -5.77
C LYS A 97 10.63 -5.36 -5.17
N ILE A 98 11.65 -5.74 -5.92
CA ILE A 98 12.74 -6.51 -5.36
C ILE A 98 13.48 -5.56 -4.43
N ARG A 99 13.56 -5.89 -3.14
CA ARG A 99 14.46 -5.19 -2.24
C ARG A 99 15.69 -6.06 -2.08
N TYR A 100 16.83 -5.46 -2.39
CA TYR A 100 18.12 -6.04 -2.06
C TYR A 100 18.16 -6.38 -0.56
N ARG A 101 18.33 -7.67 -0.26
CA ARG A 101 18.46 -8.17 1.10
C ARG A 101 19.30 -9.45 1.09
N PRO A 102 20.60 -9.40 0.75
CA PRO A 102 21.48 -10.45 1.27
C PRO A 102 21.39 -10.45 2.78
N SER A 103 21.59 -11.60 3.40
CA SER A 103 21.96 -11.72 4.80
C SER A 103 23.03 -10.68 5.11
N VAL A 104 22.63 -9.59 5.77
CA VAL A 104 23.49 -8.44 5.99
C VAL A 104 24.35 -8.72 7.22
N GLU A 105 25.22 -9.70 7.11
CA GLU A 105 26.32 -9.87 8.04
C GLU A 105 27.60 -9.85 7.20
N PHE A 106 28.36 -8.79 7.42
CA PHE A 106 29.77 -8.78 7.11
C PHE A 106 30.41 -9.66 8.17
N GLU A 107 30.97 -10.79 7.75
CA GLU A 107 31.71 -11.66 8.65
C GLU A 107 33.06 -11.00 8.93
N SER A 108 33.43 -10.90 10.20
CA SER A 108 34.76 -10.43 10.58
C SER A 108 35.80 -11.44 10.12
N CYS A 109 36.90 -10.93 9.58
CA CYS A 109 38.05 -11.72 9.17
C CYS A 109 39.30 -10.84 9.29
N ASP A 110 40.48 -11.43 9.46
CA ASP A 110 41.72 -10.65 9.58
C ASP A 110 42.74 -11.13 8.54
N ILE A 111 42.46 -10.84 7.27
CA ILE A 111 43.30 -11.28 6.15
C ILE A 111 44.25 -10.15 5.75
N LYS A 112 45.53 -10.28 6.11
CA LYS A 112 46.58 -9.35 5.72
C LYS A 112 46.89 -9.47 4.23
N ILE A 113 46.85 -8.36 3.50
CA ILE A 113 47.23 -8.26 2.09
C ILE A 113 48.53 -7.47 1.97
N LYS A 114 49.48 -8.00 1.19
CA LYS A 114 50.76 -7.33 0.91
C LYS A 114 50.87 -6.92 -0.56
N GLY A 115 51.39 -5.72 -0.79
CA GLY A 115 52.00 -5.27 -2.06
C GLY A 115 51.22 -5.61 -3.33
N ALA A 116 51.67 -6.62 -4.08
CA ALA A 116 51.17 -6.99 -5.42
C ALA A 116 49.71 -7.45 -5.46
N ALA A 117 49.10 -7.82 -4.32
CA ALA A 117 47.70 -8.21 -4.22
C ALA A 117 46.76 -7.02 -3.91
N LEU A 118 47.30 -5.81 -3.70
CA LEU A 118 46.51 -4.60 -3.55
C LEU A 118 45.87 -4.22 -4.91
N PRO A 119 44.66 -3.65 -4.90
CA PRO A 119 44.04 -3.11 -6.12
C PRO A 119 44.98 -2.15 -6.85
N LYS A 120 45.05 -2.25 -8.19
CA LYS A 120 45.99 -1.48 -9.05
C LYS A 120 45.99 0.04 -8.85
N LYS A 121 44.92 0.61 -8.27
CA LYS A 121 44.79 2.04 -7.95
C LYS A 121 45.58 2.46 -6.70
N LEU A 122 46.05 1.52 -5.88
CA LEU A 122 46.93 1.76 -4.72
C LEU A 122 48.36 1.36 -5.11
N LYS A 123 49.37 2.20 -4.82
CA LYS A 123 50.76 1.82 -5.13
C LYS A 123 51.30 0.92 -4.00
N PRO A 124 52.12 -0.11 -4.31
CA PRO A 124 52.65 -1.06 -3.32
C PRO A 124 53.50 -0.47 -2.19
N ARG A 125 53.93 0.80 -2.31
CA ARG A 125 54.78 1.50 -1.33
C ARG A 125 53.99 2.33 -0.31
N ASP A 126 52.66 2.37 -0.41
CA ASP A 126 51.84 3.40 0.27
C ASP A 126 51.11 2.90 1.53
N GLY A 127 51.29 1.66 1.99
CA GLY A 127 50.60 1.17 3.20
C GLY A 127 50.43 -0.34 3.37
N ILE A 128 49.84 -0.73 4.51
CA ILE A 128 49.47 -2.12 4.84
C ILE A 128 47.94 -2.23 4.82
N GLY A 129 47.42 -3.21 4.07
CA GLY A 129 45.98 -3.50 4.00
C GLY A 129 45.62 -4.76 4.78
N ILE A 130 44.53 -4.69 5.56
CA ILE A 130 43.92 -5.83 6.26
C ILE A 130 42.46 -5.88 5.83
N ILE A 131 42.03 -6.97 5.19
CA ILE A 131 40.59 -7.21 5.05
C ILE A 131 40.07 -7.57 6.42
N CYS A 132 39.25 -6.68 6.98
CA CYS A 132 38.61 -6.83 8.28
C CYS A 132 37.24 -7.49 8.17
N PHE A 133 36.58 -7.37 7.01
CA PHE A 133 35.25 -7.94 6.82
C PHE A 133 35.01 -8.45 5.41
N ARG A 134 34.18 -9.48 5.29
CA ARG A 134 33.70 -10.02 4.01
C ARG A 134 32.20 -10.19 4.02
N ASN A 135 31.55 -9.83 2.92
CA ASN A 135 30.18 -10.25 2.64
C ASN A 135 30.22 -11.55 1.82
N PRO A 136 29.75 -12.69 2.35
CA PRO A 136 29.81 -13.96 1.63
C PRO A 136 28.87 -14.01 0.42
N SER A 137 27.72 -13.31 0.47
CA SER A 137 26.69 -13.37 -0.57
C SER A 137 27.14 -12.78 -1.92
N PHE A 138 27.89 -11.68 -1.88
CA PHE A 138 28.34 -10.96 -3.07
C PHE A 138 29.84 -10.70 -3.10
N ASN A 139 30.59 -11.34 -2.20
CA ASN A 139 32.05 -11.28 -2.13
C ASN A 139 32.64 -9.86 -1.97
N TYR A 140 31.88 -8.92 -1.41
CA TYR A 140 32.41 -7.61 -1.03
C TYR A 140 33.38 -7.77 0.13
N LYS A 141 34.42 -6.95 0.16
CA LYS A 141 35.43 -6.97 1.23
C LYS A 141 35.67 -5.56 1.72
N LEU A 142 35.75 -5.41 3.03
CA LEU A 142 36.10 -4.16 3.67
C LEU A 142 37.53 -4.24 4.18
N MET A 143 38.37 -3.33 3.70
CA MET A 143 39.79 -3.30 3.99
C MET A 143 40.13 -2.08 4.83
N ALA A 144 40.69 -2.32 6.02
CA ALA A 144 41.45 -1.32 6.75
C ALA A 144 42.79 -1.12 6.06
N TYR A 145 43.09 0.10 5.66
CA TYR A 145 44.34 0.45 5.02
C TYR A 145 45.06 1.51 5.84
N THR A 146 46.27 1.19 6.28
CA THR A 146 47.11 2.11 7.05
C THR A 146 48.18 2.67 6.15
N VAL A 147 48.15 3.98 5.93
CA VAL A 147 49.18 4.69 5.16
C VAL A 147 50.41 4.86 6.03
N VAL A 148 51.50 4.18 5.69
CA VAL A 148 52.74 4.23 6.47
C VAL A 148 53.44 5.56 6.20
N SER A 149 53.44 6.46 7.19
CA SER A 149 54.20 7.71 7.16
C SER A 149 55.30 7.70 8.21
N PRO A 150 56.57 7.95 7.85
CA PRO A 150 57.66 8.02 8.82
C PRO A 150 57.64 9.29 9.68
N LEU A 151 56.85 10.30 9.30
CA LEU A 151 56.86 11.64 9.92
C LEU A 151 55.55 12.03 10.60
N PHE A 152 54.45 11.29 10.37
CA PHE A 152 53.12 11.64 10.86
C PHE A 152 52.38 10.39 11.39
N PRO A 153 51.39 10.56 12.29
CA PRO A 153 50.48 9.48 12.65
C PRO A 153 49.91 8.86 11.39
N SER A 154 50.00 7.53 11.25
CA SER A 154 49.55 6.79 10.07
C SER A 154 48.02 6.61 10.15
N PRO A 155 47.21 7.40 9.43
CA PRO A 155 45.76 7.27 9.54
C PRO A 155 45.31 5.95 8.94
N GLN A 156 44.41 5.26 9.64
CA GLN A 156 43.69 4.12 9.10
C GLN A 156 42.49 4.64 8.31
N VAL A 157 42.41 4.25 7.05
CA VAL A 157 41.28 4.54 6.17
C VAL A 157 40.58 3.24 5.79
N TRP A 158 39.29 3.35 5.47
CA TRP A 158 38.49 2.20 5.06
C TRP A 158 38.28 2.19 3.56
N LEU A 159 38.58 1.06 2.92
CA LEU A 159 38.40 0.86 1.49
C LEU A 159 37.43 -0.29 1.23
N LEU A 160 36.49 -0.06 0.32
CA LEU A 160 35.53 -1.08 -0.09
C LEU A 160 35.97 -1.72 -1.40
N LEU A 161 36.01 -3.05 -1.42
CA LEU A 161 36.29 -3.85 -2.61
C LEU A 161 35.03 -4.59 -3.05
N ASP A 162 34.71 -4.54 -4.35
CA ASP A 162 33.60 -5.29 -4.95
C ASP A 162 33.91 -6.78 -5.15
N ASP A 163 32.97 -7.51 -5.78
CA ASP A 163 33.10 -8.93 -6.13
C ASP A 163 34.33 -9.25 -7.01
N ARG A 164 34.89 -8.24 -7.69
CA ARG A 164 36.06 -8.33 -8.57
C ARG A 164 37.34 -7.76 -7.93
N ASN A 165 37.30 -7.48 -6.61
CA ASN A 165 38.37 -6.83 -5.86
C ASN A 165 38.74 -5.42 -6.38
N GLN A 166 37.81 -4.72 -7.04
CA GLN A 166 38.02 -3.33 -7.45
C GLN A 166 37.57 -2.38 -6.34
N ILE A 167 38.30 -1.27 -6.16
CA ILE A 167 37.92 -0.24 -5.20
C ILE A 167 36.67 0.47 -5.70
N VAL A 168 35.65 0.50 -4.85
CA VAL A 168 34.41 1.24 -5.06
C VAL A 168 34.34 2.35 -4.02
N SER A 169 33.97 3.54 -4.45
CA SER A 169 33.90 4.72 -3.60
C SER A 169 32.66 5.57 -3.91
N ALA A 170 32.26 6.38 -2.94
CA ALA A 170 31.13 7.30 -3.10
C ALA A 170 31.42 8.46 -4.06
N SER A 171 32.71 8.80 -4.26
CA SER A 171 33.14 9.82 -5.21
C SER A 171 34.40 9.37 -5.95
N PRO A 172 34.55 9.69 -7.25
CA PRO A 172 35.80 9.44 -7.99
C PRO A 172 37.03 10.11 -7.37
N SER A 173 36.84 11.23 -6.65
CA SER A 173 37.92 12.01 -6.02
C SER A 173 38.31 11.52 -4.62
N ARG A 174 37.50 10.67 -3.98
CA ARG A 174 37.73 10.17 -2.63
C ARG A 174 37.44 8.69 -2.57
N LEU A 175 38.51 7.88 -2.55
CA LEU A 175 38.43 6.43 -2.57
C LEU A 175 38.05 5.82 -1.20
N GLU A 176 38.18 6.61 -0.13
CA GLU A 176 38.21 6.13 1.25
C GLU A 176 36.96 6.53 2.04
N PHE A 177 36.59 5.67 2.98
CA PHE A 177 35.54 5.90 3.97
C PHE A 177 36.14 6.25 5.33
N ILE A 178 35.42 7.11 6.06
CA ILE A 178 35.82 7.64 7.37
C ILE A 178 35.62 6.58 8.47
N SER A 179 34.70 5.64 8.29
CA SER A 179 34.41 4.59 9.26
C SER A 179 33.97 3.29 8.58
N GLU A 180 34.12 2.20 9.33
CA GLU A 180 33.65 0.87 8.97
C GLU A 180 32.13 0.88 8.64
N ALA A 181 31.33 1.52 9.50
CA ALA A 181 29.89 1.64 9.34
C ALA A 181 29.50 2.38 8.05
N ALA A 182 30.20 3.47 7.71
CA ALA A 182 29.96 4.20 6.48
C ALA A 182 30.28 3.36 5.24
N ALA A 183 31.38 2.61 5.28
CA ALA A 183 31.78 1.73 4.19
C ALA A 183 30.83 0.54 4.01
N MET A 184 30.36 -0.07 5.11
CA MET A 184 29.34 -1.13 5.08
C MET A 184 28.00 -0.62 4.57
N LEU A 185 27.58 0.59 4.96
CA LEU A 185 26.34 1.21 4.47
C LEU A 185 26.42 1.44 2.96
N PHE A 186 27.55 2.01 2.49
CA PHE A 186 27.78 2.21 1.07
C PHE A 186 27.86 0.90 0.30
N ALA A 187 28.49 -0.15 0.84
CA ALA A 187 28.53 -1.48 0.22
C ALA A 187 27.14 -2.06 -0.03
N ARG A 188 26.23 -1.88 0.93
CA ARG A 188 24.83 -2.29 0.78
C ARG A 188 24.14 -1.51 -0.34
N GLN A 189 24.36 -0.20 -0.41
CA GLN A 189 23.81 0.64 -1.47
C GLN A 189 24.34 0.22 -2.85
N HIS A 190 25.66 0.19 -3.02
CA HIS A 190 26.29 -0.15 -4.30
C HIS A 190 25.90 -1.56 -4.79
N ALA A 191 25.85 -2.53 -3.88
CA ALA A 191 25.42 -3.87 -4.25
C ALA A 191 23.93 -3.96 -4.60
N SER A 192 23.07 -3.12 -4.00
CA SER A 192 21.65 -3.01 -4.39
C SER A 192 21.45 -2.47 -5.80
N GLU A 193 22.32 -1.56 -6.24
CA GLU A 193 22.33 -1.00 -7.59
C GLU A 193 22.86 -2.02 -8.61
N ARG A 194 23.88 -2.80 -8.25
CA ARG A 194 24.51 -3.81 -9.10
C ARG A 194 23.72 -5.11 -9.24
N PHE A 195 23.00 -5.52 -8.19
CA PHE A 195 22.23 -6.78 -8.14
C PHE A 195 20.74 -6.54 -7.86
N PRO A 196 20.03 -5.78 -8.72
CA PRO A 196 18.64 -5.38 -8.48
C PRO A 196 17.66 -6.58 -8.45
N GLY A 197 18.08 -7.73 -8.97
CA GLY A 197 17.30 -8.98 -9.00
C GLY A 197 17.41 -9.86 -7.75
N CYS A 198 18.38 -9.58 -6.88
CA CYS A 198 18.81 -10.50 -5.83
C CYS A 198 18.26 -10.06 -4.46
N GLY A 199 17.04 -10.47 -4.15
CA GLY A 199 16.42 -10.23 -2.85
C GLY A 199 14.94 -10.61 -2.78
N PRO A 200 14.34 -10.60 -1.58
CA PRO A 200 12.92 -10.84 -1.43
C PRO A 200 12.11 -9.75 -2.16
N ILE A 201 10.97 -10.16 -2.70
CA ILE A 201 9.95 -9.20 -3.15
C ILE A 201 9.36 -8.58 -1.90
N VAL A 202 9.36 -7.25 -1.82
CA VAL A 202 8.73 -6.48 -0.75
C VAL A 202 7.72 -5.50 -1.34
N SER A 203 6.81 -4.98 -0.53
CA SER A 203 5.91 -3.93 -1.00
C SER A 203 6.68 -2.72 -1.52
N ARG A 204 6.29 -2.23 -2.71
CA ARG A 204 6.86 -1.05 -3.34
C ARG A 204 6.49 0.22 -2.59
N ASN A 205 5.23 0.29 -2.12
CA ASN A 205 4.63 1.44 -1.42
C ASN A 205 4.87 2.75 -2.21
N LYS A 206 4.27 2.86 -3.39
CA LYS A 206 4.52 3.91 -4.39
C LYS A 206 4.21 5.33 -3.87
N TRP A 207 3.23 5.45 -2.99
CA TRP A 207 2.64 6.70 -2.49
C TRP A 207 2.93 6.95 -1.01
N ALA A 208 3.92 6.26 -0.41
CA ALA A 208 4.29 6.43 0.99
C ALA A 208 4.61 7.89 1.38
N GLY A 209 5.13 8.69 0.45
CA GLY A 209 5.42 10.11 0.65
C GLY A 209 4.21 11.02 0.90
N PHE A 210 2.98 10.54 0.66
CA PHE A 210 1.73 11.28 0.88
C PHE A 210 1.02 10.93 2.20
N THR A 211 1.76 10.33 3.13
CA THR A 211 1.29 9.90 4.46
C THR A 211 1.51 11.03 5.47
N LEU A 212 0.65 11.22 6.49
CA LEU A 212 1.06 12.15 7.58
C LEU A 212 2.29 11.57 8.29
N PRO A 213 3.16 12.42 8.87
CA PRO A 213 4.36 11.97 9.57
C PRO A 213 4.06 11.00 10.71
N ASP A 214 5.10 10.31 11.15
CA ASP A 214 5.08 9.37 12.28
C ASP A 214 4.24 8.10 12.07
N ALA A 215 3.73 7.91 10.85
CA ALA A 215 3.07 6.68 10.43
C ALA A 215 4.05 5.50 10.46
N LYS A 216 3.58 4.39 11.03
CA LYS A 216 4.29 3.11 11.04
C LYS A 216 3.61 2.14 10.09
N SER A 217 4.35 1.13 9.63
CA SER A 217 3.78 -0.02 8.88
C SER A 217 2.88 0.38 7.71
N TYR A 218 3.31 1.36 6.90
CA TYR A 218 2.55 1.81 5.73
C TYR A 218 2.35 0.68 4.71
N CYS A 219 1.14 0.57 4.18
CA CYS A 219 0.77 -0.44 3.20
C CYS A 219 -0.28 0.08 2.20
N GLU A 220 -0.12 -0.30 0.93
CA GLU A 220 -1.04 -0.05 -0.17
C GLU A 220 -1.75 -1.35 -0.56
N TYR A 221 -3.04 -1.47 -0.23
CA TYR A 221 -3.87 -2.59 -0.64
C TYR A 221 -4.55 -2.28 -1.97
N LEU A 222 -4.29 -3.11 -2.98
CA LEU A 222 -4.86 -3.00 -4.31
C LEU A 222 -5.89 -4.11 -4.50
N PHE A 223 -7.12 -3.73 -4.82
CA PHE A 223 -8.18 -4.67 -5.13
C PHE A 223 -8.26 -4.87 -6.64
N VAL A 224 -8.18 -6.12 -7.06
CA VAL A 224 -8.08 -6.52 -8.47
C VAL A 224 -9.21 -7.50 -8.81
N PHE A 225 -9.94 -7.21 -9.88
CA PHE A 225 -10.87 -8.17 -10.50
C PHE A 225 -10.20 -8.90 -11.67
N ARG A 226 -10.62 -10.15 -11.91
CA ARG A 226 -10.27 -10.96 -13.10
C ARG A 226 -8.87 -10.69 -13.63
N PRO A 227 -7.81 -11.14 -12.93
CA PRO A 227 -6.42 -10.85 -13.32
C PRO A 227 -6.06 -11.37 -14.71
N ASP A 228 -6.86 -12.28 -15.25
CA ASP A 228 -6.78 -12.91 -16.56
C ASP A 228 -7.33 -12.04 -17.71
N GLN A 229 -8.16 -11.02 -17.43
CA GLN A 229 -8.75 -10.16 -18.47
C GLN A 229 -8.27 -8.71 -18.35
N PHE A 230 -7.64 -8.16 -19.38
CA PHE A 230 -7.26 -6.75 -19.37
C PHE A 230 -8.42 -5.84 -19.77
N PHE A 231 -8.78 -4.87 -18.92
CA PHE A 231 -9.86 -3.90 -19.19
C PHE A 231 -9.39 -2.60 -19.84
N GLY A 232 -8.12 -2.44 -20.21
CA GLY A 232 -7.66 -1.22 -20.90
C GLY A 232 -7.56 0.03 -20.03
N TYR A 233 -7.99 -0.02 -18.76
CA TYR A 233 -7.94 1.13 -17.86
C TYR A 233 -6.61 1.17 -17.10
N VAL A 234 -5.85 2.26 -17.27
CA VAL A 234 -4.59 2.50 -16.57
C VAL A 234 -4.89 3.24 -15.26
N THR A 235 -4.43 2.68 -14.15
CA THR A 235 -4.49 3.33 -12.84
C THR A 235 -3.15 3.97 -12.51
N HIS A 236 -3.07 4.59 -11.34
CA HIS A 236 -1.80 5.07 -10.78
C HIS A 236 -0.82 3.94 -10.39
N PHE A 237 -1.16 2.66 -10.61
CA PHE A 237 -0.34 1.48 -10.35
C PHE A 237 -0.03 0.71 -11.64
N ASP A 238 1.08 -0.02 -11.62
CA ASP A 238 1.55 -0.92 -12.69
C ASP A 238 0.78 -2.26 -12.67
N VAL A 239 -0.10 -2.45 -11.67
CA VAL A 239 -1.04 -3.58 -11.56
C VAL A 239 -2.28 -3.30 -12.41
N GLN A 240 -2.66 -4.28 -13.22
CA GLN A 240 -3.84 -4.19 -14.07
C GLN A 240 -5.12 -4.48 -13.28
N ASN A 241 -6.24 -3.94 -13.77
CA ASN A 241 -7.59 -4.17 -13.25
C ASN A 241 -7.77 -3.81 -11.77
N VAL A 242 -6.96 -2.87 -11.28
CA VAL A 242 -7.20 -2.26 -9.97
C VAL A 242 -8.48 -1.44 -10.07
N PHE A 243 -9.54 -1.87 -9.38
CA PHE A 243 -10.77 -1.09 -9.33
C PHE A 243 -10.85 -0.20 -8.10
N LEU A 244 -10.10 -0.52 -7.05
CA LEU A 244 -10.04 0.23 -5.80
C LEU A 244 -8.66 0.05 -5.16
N HIS A 245 -8.14 1.12 -4.57
CA HIS A 245 -6.98 1.05 -3.70
C HIS A 245 -7.24 1.69 -2.33
N LEU A 246 -6.59 1.14 -1.32
CA LEU A 246 -6.64 1.58 0.06
C LEU A 246 -5.22 1.78 0.57
N ARG A 247 -4.86 3.02 0.92
CA ARG A 247 -3.57 3.36 1.53
C ARG A 247 -3.73 3.46 3.02
N THR A 248 -2.85 2.82 3.77
CA THR A 248 -3.01 2.64 5.21
C THR A 248 -1.70 2.81 5.95
N SER A 249 -1.81 3.16 7.23
CA SER A 249 -0.72 3.18 8.19
C SER A 249 -1.20 2.72 9.56
N ILE A 250 -0.26 2.40 10.44
CA ILE A 250 -0.50 2.24 11.87
C ILE A 250 -0.06 3.52 12.57
N ARG A 251 -0.96 4.06 13.38
CA ARG A 251 -0.71 5.20 14.25
C ARG A 251 -0.83 4.80 15.71
N CYS A 252 -0.14 5.57 16.55
CA CYS A 252 -0.22 5.49 17.99
C CYS A 252 -1.19 6.57 18.47
N GLY A 253 -2.26 6.19 19.16
CA GLY A 253 -3.14 7.15 19.81
C GLY A 253 -2.51 7.74 21.08
N GLU A 254 -3.21 8.68 21.71
CA GLU A 254 -2.75 9.36 22.94
C GLU A 254 -2.54 8.38 24.11
N ASN A 255 -3.24 7.25 24.13
CA ASN A 255 -3.14 6.21 25.16
C ASN A 255 -2.25 5.03 24.73
N ASN A 256 -1.32 5.25 23.78
CA ASN A 256 -0.47 4.23 23.17
C ASN A 256 -1.21 3.08 22.46
N GLU A 257 -2.48 3.28 22.14
CA GLU A 257 -3.29 2.31 21.42
C GLU A 257 -2.97 2.31 19.92
N LYS A 258 -3.11 1.14 19.29
CA LYS A 258 -2.91 0.98 17.84
C LYS A 258 -4.16 1.43 17.10
N ILE A 259 -3.99 2.42 16.22
CA ILE A 259 -5.04 2.90 15.32
C ILE A 259 -4.69 2.45 13.91
N PHE A 260 -5.57 1.66 13.28
CA PHE A 260 -5.49 1.39 11.85
C PHE A 260 -5.94 2.64 11.11
N PHE A 261 -5.05 3.29 10.38
CA PHE A 261 -5.31 4.60 9.82
C PHE A 261 -5.46 4.53 8.30
N ILE A 262 -6.60 4.96 7.76
CA ILE A 262 -6.85 5.08 6.34
C ILE A 262 -6.34 6.44 5.87
N GLU A 263 -5.24 6.42 5.11
CA GLU A 263 -4.65 7.60 4.49
C GLU A 263 -5.38 8.00 3.21
N GLU A 264 -5.96 7.04 2.49
CA GLU A 264 -6.75 7.25 1.28
C GLU A 264 -7.56 6.01 0.93
N LEU A 265 -8.78 6.25 0.45
CA LEU A 265 -9.67 5.24 -0.14
C LEU A 265 -10.15 5.78 -1.50
N GLN A 266 -9.73 5.17 -2.60
CA GLN A 266 -10.01 5.73 -3.94
C GLN A 266 -10.22 4.64 -5.00
N SER A 267 -11.07 4.95 -5.97
CA SER A 267 -11.28 4.15 -7.17
C SER A 267 -11.08 5.02 -8.42
N ASP A 268 -9.95 4.86 -9.10
CA ASP A 268 -9.68 5.54 -10.37
C ASP A 268 -10.74 5.14 -11.42
N TRP A 269 -11.05 3.84 -11.47
CA TRP A 269 -12.02 3.27 -12.40
C TRP A 269 -13.40 3.91 -12.26
N HIS A 270 -13.97 3.96 -11.04
CA HIS A 270 -15.29 4.56 -10.82
C HIS A 270 -15.27 6.08 -10.86
N ALA A 271 -14.15 6.73 -10.51
CA ALA A 271 -13.99 8.16 -10.67
C ALA A 271 -14.06 8.55 -12.16
N HIS A 272 -13.36 7.82 -13.03
CA HIS A 272 -13.38 8.08 -14.46
C HIS A 272 -14.72 7.70 -15.09
N GLY A 273 -15.30 6.56 -14.70
CA GLY A 273 -16.63 6.13 -15.17
C GLY A 273 -17.75 7.13 -14.86
N LYS A 274 -17.64 7.91 -13.76
CA LYS A 274 -18.56 9.03 -13.47
C LYS A 274 -18.41 10.22 -14.41
N ILE A 275 -17.24 10.42 -15.01
CA ILE A 275 -16.93 11.54 -15.90
C ILE A 275 -17.32 11.19 -17.34
N VAL A 276 -16.86 10.02 -17.82
CA VAL A 276 -17.00 9.64 -19.25
C VAL A 276 -18.10 8.62 -19.52
N GLY A 277 -18.69 8.02 -18.48
CA GLY A 277 -19.70 6.97 -18.59
C GLY A 277 -19.13 5.56 -18.72
N TYR A 278 -19.99 4.56 -18.45
CA TYR A 278 -19.65 3.14 -18.57
C TYR A 278 -20.15 2.55 -19.90
N GLY A 279 -19.37 1.67 -20.53
CA GLY A 279 -19.79 0.94 -21.71
C GLY A 279 -18.66 0.26 -22.47
N LYS A 280 -18.98 -0.18 -23.71
CA LYS A 280 -18.05 -0.85 -24.63
C LYS A 280 -17.63 0.03 -25.82
N GLY A 281 -18.13 1.26 -25.89
CA GLY A 281 -17.81 2.20 -26.98
C GLY A 281 -16.46 2.89 -26.79
N GLU A 282 -15.95 3.50 -27.86
CA GLU A 282 -14.74 4.33 -27.78
C GLU A 282 -14.92 5.47 -26.77
N GLY A 283 -13.92 5.68 -25.91
CA GLY A 283 -13.94 6.70 -24.86
C GLY A 283 -14.74 6.35 -23.60
N GLN A 284 -15.40 5.17 -23.55
CA GLN A 284 -16.12 4.72 -22.36
C GLN A 284 -15.26 3.83 -21.46
N VAL A 285 -15.56 3.84 -20.16
CA VAL A 285 -14.92 2.96 -19.18
C VAL A 285 -15.66 1.62 -19.13
N PRO A 286 -14.98 0.47 -19.12
CA PRO A 286 -15.67 -0.81 -18.99
C PRO A 286 -16.50 -0.88 -17.71
N THR A 287 -17.68 -1.50 -17.79
CA THR A 287 -18.54 -1.71 -16.64
C THR A 287 -17.82 -2.53 -15.58
N ALA A 288 -17.75 -2.01 -14.35
CA ALA A 288 -17.22 -2.71 -13.19
C ALA A 288 -18.32 -2.91 -12.12
N PRO A 289 -18.29 -4.03 -11.36
CA PRO A 289 -19.15 -4.22 -10.19
C PRO A 289 -18.95 -3.11 -9.14
N PHE A 290 -19.88 -2.97 -8.18
CA PHE A 290 -19.79 -2.00 -7.08
C PHE A 290 -19.77 -0.52 -7.51
N GLN A 291 -20.41 -0.16 -8.63
CA GLN A 291 -20.45 1.23 -9.11
C GLN A 291 -20.88 2.25 -8.05
N ARG A 292 -21.80 1.84 -7.16
CA ARG A 292 -22.31 2.66 -6.06
C ARG A 292 -21.66 2.32 -4.73
N SER A 293 -21.28 1.08 -4.49
CA SER A 293 -20.80 0.60 -3.17
C SER A 293 -19.31 0.23 -3.08
N TRP A 294 -18.47 0.58 -4.07
CA TRP A 294 -17.04 0.25 -4.04
C TRP A 294 -16.33 0.75 -2.76
N HIS A 295 -16.68 1.95 -2.29
CA HIS A 295 -16.09 2.53 -1.09
C HIS A 295 -16.53 1.78 0.16
N GLU A 296 -17.77 1.28 0.18
CA GLU A 296 -18.28 0.45 1.27
C GLU A 296 -17.45 -0.84 1.40
N LEU A 297 -17.11 -1.48 0.28
CA LEU A 297 -16.27 -2.68 0.27
C LEU A 297 -14.86 -2.40 0.80
N GLY A 298 -14.27 -1.27 0.41
CA GLY A 298 -12.99 -0.81 0.95
C GLY A 298 -13.02 -0.59 2.47
N MET A 299 -14.09 0.02 2.97
CA MET A 299 -14.29 0.24 4.41
C MET A 299 -14.49 -1.08 5.17
N ARG A 300 -15.23 -2.03 4.59
CA ARG A 300 -15.42 -3.36 5.16
C ARG A 300 -14.07 -4.10 5.28
N LEU A 301 -13.25 -4.06 4.24
CA LEU A 301 -11.89 -4.60 4.33
C LEU A 301 -11.07 -3.89 5.40
N ALA A 302 -11.11 -2.57 5.45
CA ALA A 302 -10.32 -1.81 6.41
C ALA A 302 -10.65 -2.23 7.86
N LEU A 303 -11.92 -2.48 8.18
CA LEU A 303 -12.34 -3.04 9.48
C LEU A 303 -11.83 -4.47 9.70
N TYR A 304 -11.88 -5.33 8.67
CA TYR A 304 -11.36 -6.69 8.76
C TYR A 304 -9.84 -6.71 9.01
N ILE A 305 -9.07 -5.89 8.30
CA ILE A 305 -7.62 -5.78 8.50
C ILE A 305 -7.30 -5.17 9.87
N ALA A 306 -8.01 -4.12 10.28
CA ALA A 306 -7.86 -3.55 11.61
C ALA A 306 -8.13 -4.58 12.71
N SER A 307 -9.14 -5.44 12.51
CA SER A 307 -9.47 -6.54 13.43
C SER A 307 -8.38 -7.62 13.44
N LEU A 308 -7.87 -8.03 12.27
CA LEU A 308 -6.76 -8.98 12.15
C LEU A 308 -5.48 -8.49 12.82
N GLN A 309 -5.18 -7.20 12.71
CA GLN A 309 -4.00 -6.58 13.33
C GLN A 309 -4.22 -6.24 14.81
N ASN A 310 -5.40 -6.60 15.36
CA ASN A 310 -5.82 -6.32 16.73
C ASN A 310 -5.69 -4.83 17.10
N CYS A 311 -6.04 -3.94 16.18
CA CYS A 311 -6.10 -2.51 16.45
C CYS A 311 -7.25 -2.20 17.43
N SER A 312 -7.10 -1.12 18.19
CA SER A 312 -8.12 -0.63 19.12
C SER A 312 -9.13 0.29 18.43
N ALA A 313 -8.74 0.91 17.31
CA ALA A 313 -9.58 1.80 16.55
C ALA A 313 -9.21 1.77 15.06
N ILE A 314 -10.15 2.25 14.24
CA ILE A 314 -9.89 2.69 12.88
C ILE A 314 -10.00 4.22 12.81
N GLY A 315 -9.07 4.87 12.14
CA GLY A 315 -9.09 6.31 11.92
C GLY A 315 -8.92 6.65 10.45
N TRP A 316 -9.37 7.83 10.03
CA TRP A 316 -9.15 8.31 8.66
C TRP A 316 -9.02 9.83 8.59
N THR A 317 -8.41 10.28 7.51
CA THR A 317 -8.21 11.71 7.22
C THR A 317 -9.53 12.44 7.00
N THR A 318 -9.58 13.70 7.44
CA THR A 318 -10.60 14.68 7.09
C THR A 318 -10.43 15.21 5.66
N ALA A 319 -11.48 15.82 5.11
CA ALA A 319 -11.38 16.46 3.79
C ALA A 319 -10.38 17.62 3.77
N ALA A 320 -10.24 18.37 4.87
CA ALA A 320 -9.27 19.45 4.99
C ALA A 320 -7.83 18.95 4.78
N GLN A 321 -7.49 17.80 5.37
CA GLN A 321 -6.18 17.17 5.18
C GLN A 321 -5.98 16.70 3.74
N GLN A 322 -7.02 16.14 3.12
CA GLN A 322 -6.95 15.70 1.72
C GLN A 322 -6.79 16.88 0.75
N CYS A 323 -7.47 18.00 0.99
CA CYS A 323 -7.31 19.22 0.20
C CYS A 323 -5.91 19.83 0.36
N ALA A 324 -5.35 19.78 1.57
CA ALA A 324 -3.98 20.23 1.83
C ALA A 324 -2.93 19.37 1.11
N ARG A 325 -3.19 18.06 0.95
CA ARG A 325 -2.34 17.14 0.19
C ARG A 325 -2.48 17.28 -1.32
N PHE A 326 -3.71 17.44 -1.80
CA PHE A 326 -4.06 17.42 -3.22
C PHE A 326 -4.73 18.73 -3.63
N MET A 327 -3.91 19.73 -3.94
CA MET A 327 -4.37 21.09 -4.24
C MET A 327 -5.28 21.19 -5.48
N THR A 328 -5.24 20.21 -6.38
CA THR A 328 -6.10 20.12 -7.58
C THR A 328 -7.47 19.52 -7.29
N ALA A 329 -7.68 18.95 -6.09
CA ALA A 329 -8.94 18.34 -5.72
C ALA A 329 -10.02 19.40 -5.47
N LYS A 330 -11.21 19.17 -6.03
CA LYS A 330 -12.38 19.99 -5.70
C LYS A 330 -12.74 19.77 -4.23
N ARG A 331 -12.63 20.81 -3.41
CA ARG A 331 -12.94 20.79 -1.97
C ARG A 331 -14.30 20.17 -1.65
N SER A 332 -15.34 20.55 -2.40
CA SER A 332 -16.69 20.00 -2.23
C SER A 332 -16.78 18.49 -2.45
N GLY A 333 -15.95 17.94 -3.35
CA GLY A 333 -15.85 16.49 -3.56
C GLY A 333 -15.19 15.77 -2.39
N MET A 334 -14.12 16.35 -1.85
CA MET A 334 -13.41 15.81 -0.69
C MET A 334 -14.27 15.85 0.58
N GLU A 335 -14.94 16.98 0.85
CA GLU A 335 -15.87 17.13 1.98
C GLU A 335 -17.05 16.15 1.85
N ARG A 336 -17.61 15.99 0.65
CA ARG A 336 -18.66 15.00 0.41
C ARG A 336 -18.17 13.58 0.69
N PHE A 337 -16.94 13.22 0.33
CA PHE A 337 -16.45 11.86 0.48
C PHE A 337 -15.97 11.57 1.91
N TYR A 338 -14.94 12.27 2.38
CA TYR A 338 -14.25 11.98 3.64
C TYR A 338 -15.01 12.42 4.89
N ASP A 339 -15.76 13.53 4.81
CA ASP A 339 -16.46 14.09 5.98
C ASP A 339 -17.96 13.79 5.99
N ASN A 340 -18.52 13.27 4.89
CA ASN A 340 -19.95 12.91 4.81
C ASN A 340 -20.20 11.43 4.50
N ILE A 341 -19.67 10.90 3.39
CA ILE A 341 -19.95 9.51 2.98
C ILE A 341 -19.31 8.50 3.94
N LEU A 342 -18.01 8.63 4.24
CA LEU A 342 -17.32 7.67 5.09
C LEU A 342 -17.90 7.63 6.52
N PRO A 343 -18.10 8.77 7.23
CA PRO A 343 -18.66 8.73 8.57
C PRO A 343 -20.07 8.14 8.60
N LYS A 344 -20.95 8.51 7.65
CA LYS A 344 -22.32 7.95 7.57
C LYS A 344 -22.31 6.44 7.39
N TYR A 345 -21.42 5.94 6.53
CA TYR A 345 -21.34 4.51 6.29
C TYR A 345 -20.70 3.75 7.46
N PHE A 346 -19.66 4.30 8.10
CA PHE A 346 -19.13 3.73 9.34
C PHE A 346 -20.18 3.72 10.46
N THR A 347 -21.00 4.77 10.60
CA THR A 347 -22.14 4.77 11.53
C THR A 347 -23.12 3.63 11.24
N LYS A 348 -23.44 3.39 9.97
CA LYS A 348 -24.31 2.28 9.55
C LYS A 348 -23.73 0.92 9.95
N LEU A 349 -22.43 0.71 9.75
CA LEU A 349 -21.74 -0.52 10.13
C LEU A 349 -21.64 -0.68 11.65
N ALA A 350 -21.22 0.37 12.34
CA ALA A 350 -20.92 0.38 13.77
C ALA A 350 -22.15 0.26 14.67
N LYS A 351 -23.35 0.59 14.15
CA LYS A 351 -24.61 0.53 14.89
C LYS A 351 -24.90 -0.86 15.49
N GLU A 352 -24.46 -1.93 14.84
CA GLU A 352 -24.62 -3.32 15.31
C GLU A 352 -23.87 -3.60 16.63
N TRP A 353 -22.86 -2.78 16.95
CA TRP A 353 -22.03 -2.89 18.15
C TRP A 353 -22.18 -1.69 19.09
N SER A 354 -23.24 -0.89 18.92
CA SER A 354 -23.54 0.29 19.76
C SER A 354 -22.38 1.29 19.89
N THR A 355 -21.55 1.39 18.85
CA THR A 355 -20.45 2.37 18.74
C THR A 355 -20.70 3.29 17.56
N LEU A 356 -20.16 4.51 17.62
CA LEU A 356 -20.33 5.54 16.60
C LEU A 356 -19.00 6.24 16.32
N PRO A 357 -18.76 6.64 15.06
CA PRO A 357 -17.57 7.41 14.73
C PRO A 357 -17.66 8.82 15.31
N TYR A 358 -16.50 9.38 15.68
CA TYR A 358 -16.36 10.73 16.21
C TYR A 358 -15.06 11.37 15.72
N ILE A 359 -14.93 12.69 15.85
CA ILE A 359 -13.70 13.41 15.54
C ILE A 359 -12.84 13.48 16.79
N THR A 360 -11.55 13.18 16.64
CA THR A 360 -10.53 13.33 17.69
C THR A 360 -9.24 13.88 17.08
N THR A 361 -8.19 14.00 17.88
CA THR A 361 -6.88 14.44 17.40
C THR A 361 -5.83 13.35 17.56
N ILE A 362 -4.88 13.32 16.65
CA ILE A 362 -3.61 12.59 16.81
C ILE A 362 -2.47 13.59 16.89
N SER A 363 -1.43 13.26 17.65
CA SER A 363 -0.17 13.98 17.61
C SER A 363 0.65 13.49 16.42
N CYS A 364 0.97 14.38 15.48
CA CYS A 364 1.93 14.09 14.43
C CYS A 364 2.78 15.33 14.14
N ARG A 365 4.00 15.12 13.68
CA ARG A 365 4.84 16.21 13.21
C ARG A 365 4.15 16.98 12.08
N SER A 366 4.28 18.29 12.11
CA SER A 366 3.93 19.15 10.98
C SER A 366 4.83 18.81 9.80
N ILE A 367 4.25 18.47 8.64
CA ILE A 367 5.00 18.55 7.37
C ILE A 367 5.11 20.04 7.08
N GLY A 368 6.15 20.67 7.62
CA GLY A 368 6.42 22.09 7.38
C GLY A 368 6.66 22.40 5.90
N HIS A 369 6.90 21.41 5.03
CA HIS A 369 7.27 21.67 3.64
C HIS A 369 6.71 20.61 2.68
N TYR A 370 5.96 21.00 1.66
CA TYR A 370 5.63 20.15 0.51
C TYR A 370 6.04 20.83 -0.81
N LEU A 371 6.39 20.01 -1.81
CA LEU A 371 6.99 20.46 -3.07
C LEU A 371 5.95 20.54 -4.19
N ARG A 372 6.03 21.58 -5.03
CA ARG A 372 5.21 21.78 -6.23
C ARG A 372 6.10 21.92 -7.47
N PRO A 373 5.90 21.14 -8.54
CA PRO A 373 6.56 21.39 -9.82
C PRO A 373 5.90 22.57 -10.53
N GLU A 374 6.68 23.52 -11.02
CA GLU A 374 6.23 24.66 -11.83
C GLU A 374 7.23 24.91 -12.96
N GLY A 375 6.93 24.37 -14.15
CA GLY A 375 7.90 24.32 -15.25
C GLY A 375 9.09 23.42 -14.90
N ASP A 376 10.32 23.92 -15.07
CA ASP A 376 11.57 23.19 -14.85
C ASP A 376 12.09 23.25 -13.40
N HIS A 377 11.33 23.82 -12.45
CA HIS A 377 11.75 23.99 -11.07
C HIS A 377 10.70 23.51 -10.05
N TRP A 378 11.17 23.19 -8.85
CA TRP A 378 10.32 22.81 -7.71
C TRP A 378 10.20 23.99 -6.75
N ARG A 379 8.99 24.23 -6.25
CA ARG A 379 8.68 25.25 -5.24
C ARG A 379 8.33 24.58 -3.92
N ILE A 380 8.85 25.10 -2.82
CA ILE A 380 8.61 24.61 -1.46
C ILE A 380 7.48 25.43 -0.83
N PHE A 381 6.48 24.75 -0.26
CA PHE A 381 5.34 25.35 0.42
C PHE A 381 5.30 24.94 1.89
N ASN A 382 5.14 25.89 2.80
CA ASN A 382 4.87 25.66 4.23
C ASN A 382 3.47 26.16 4.57
N GLU A 383 2.62 25.27 5.09
CA GLU A 383 1.23 25.58 5.46
C GLU A 383 0.46 26.40 4.41
N GLY A 384 0.71 26.14 3.11
CA GLY A 384 0.04 26.84 2.00
C GLY A 384 0.71 28.13 1.53
N LYS A 385 1.77 28.59 2.18
CA LYS A 385 2.58 29.75 1.76
C LYS A 385 3.83 29.28 1.02
N LEU A 386 4.15 29.95 -0.08
CA LEU A 386 5.40 29.72 -0.81
C LEU A 386 6.58 30.15 0.07
N VAL A 387 7.53 29.24 0.28
CA VAL A 387 8.71 29.43 1.14
C VAL A 387 9.97 29.61 0.31
N SER A 388 10.11 28.88 -0.81
CA SER A 388 11.27 28.97 -1.69
C SER A 388 10.98 28.43 -3.10
N THR A 389 11.73 28.92 -4.08
CA THR A 389 11.66 28.56 -5.51
C THR A 389 12.81 27.66 -5.96
N GLU A 390 13.64 27.18 -5.03
CA GLU A 390 14.87 26.41 -5.37
C GLU A 390 14.70 24.89 -5.35
N THR A 391 15.66 24.23 -6.00
CA THR A 391 15.65 22.80 -6.37
C THR A 391 15.52 21.81 -5.20
N PHE A 392 15.07 20.59 -5.51
CA PHE A 392 14.89 19.45 -4.60
C PHE A 392 16.08 19.20 -3.63
N GLU A 393 17.32 19.45 -4.08
CA GLU A 393 18.52 19.27 -3.28
C GLU A 393 18.68 20.28 -2.13
N TYR A 394 18.17 21.51 -2.28
CA TYR A 394 18.21 22.53 -1.23
C TYR A 394 17.18 22.24 -0.13
N ALA A 395 15.98 21.77 -0.50
CA ALA A 395 14.92 21.35 0.43
C ALA A 395 15.36 20.20 1.34
N THR A 396 16.12 19.27 0.78
CA THR A 396 16.61 18.08 1.48
C THR A 396 17.77 18.40 2.43
N ARG A 397 18.62 19.39 2.07
CA ARG A 397 19.74 19.84 2.92
C ARG A 397 19.31 20.76 4.07
N ASN A 398 18.22 21.51 3.91
CA ASN A 398 17.74 22.50 4.89
C ASN A 398 16.42 22.13 5.57
N SER A 399 16.01 20.86 5.50
CA SER A 399 14.89 20.38 6.31
C SER A 399 15.29 20.49 7.79
N PRO A 400 14.55 21.23 8.64
CA PRO A 400 14.89 21.37 10.04
C PRO A 400 14.92 19.99 10.71
N ASP A 401 15.95 19.78 11.52
CA ASP A 401 16.33 18.52 12.16
C ASP A 401 15.14 17.65 12.61
N GLU A 402 15.28 16.33 12.41
CA GLU A 402 14.38 15.28 12.92
C GLU A 402 14.23 15.27 14.46
N GLN A 403 14.85 16.20 15.20
CA GLN A 403 15.03 16.16 16.65
C GLN A 403 14.37 17.29 17.46
N SER A 404 13.60 18.23 16.88
CA SER A 404 12.89 19.22 17.70
C SER A 404 11.50 18.72 18.15
N GLU A 405 11.33 18.47 19.44
CA GLU A 405 10.03 18.12 20.08
C GLU A 405 8.95 19.21 19.88
N SER A 406 9.34 20.40 19.44
CA SER A 406 8.49 21.57 19.19
C SER A 406 7.58 21.50 17.95
N ASN A 407 7.67 20.46 17.12
CA ASN A 407 6.98 20.37 15.81
C ASN A 407 5.71 19.49 15.79
N PHE A 408 5.27 18.96 16.93
CA PHE A 408 4.06 18.13 16.99
C PHE A 408 2.78 18.99 17.03
N LYS A 409 1.86 18.73 16.09
CA LYS A 409 0.57 19.42 16.00
C LYS A 409 -0.57 18.44 16.24
N LYS A 410 -1.52 18.83 17.08
CA LYS A 410 -2.80 18.11 17.22
C LYS A 410 -3.55 18.19 15.90
N THR A 411 -3.65 17.06 15.22
CA THR A 411 -4.21 16.97 13.89
C THR A 411 -5.55 16.26 13.96
N PRO A 412 -6.65 16.89 13.52
CA PRO A 412 -7.97 16.29 13.60
C PRO A 412 -8.10 15.09 12.65
N ILE A 413 -8.72 14.04 13.13
CA ILE A 413 -9.04 12.82 12.38
C ILE A 413 -10.43 12.35 12.75
N HIS A 414 -11.05 11.61 11.84
CA HIS A 414 -12.20 10.79 12.21
C HIS A 414 -11.70 9.49 12.83
N ARG A 415 -12.47 8.94 13.77
CA ARG A 415 -12.14 7.72 14.50
C ARG A 415 -13.39 6.90 14.80
N LEU A 416 -13.26 5.59 14.77
CA LEU A 416 -14.22 4.62 15.26
C LEU A 416 -13.48 3.60 16.13
N ASP A 417 -13.89 3.46 17.39
CA ASP A 417 -13.32 2.46 18.30
C ASP A 417 -13.85 1.05 18.00
N LEU A 418 -12.95 0.07 18.10
CA LEU A 418 -13.22 -1.33 17.80
C LEU A 418 -13.26 -2.15 19.09
N SER A 419 -14.45 -2.54 19.51
CA SER A 419 -14.64 -3.42 20.65
C SER A 419 -14.11 -4.84 20.37
N THR A 420 -13.78 -5.58 21.42
CA THR A 420 -13.37 -6.99 21.31
C THR A 420 -14.44 -7.84 20.61
N GLN A 421 -15.72 -7.59 20.93
CA GLN A 421 -16.85 -8.27 20.31
C GLN A 421 -16.95 -7.97 18.81
N MET A 422 -16.79 -6.69 18.42
CA MET A 422 -16.81 -6.28 17.01
C MET A 422 -15.72 -6.98 16.20
N LYS A 423 -14.49 -6.99 16.71
CA LYS A 423 -13.37 -7.67 16.06
C LYS A 423 -13.62 -9.17 15.91
N SER A 424 -14.11 -9.81 16.97
CA SER A 424 -14.43 -11.25 16.95
C SER A 424 -15.52 -11.60 15.93
N ASP A 425 -16.61 -10.82 15.88
CA ASP A 425 -17.70 -11.04 14.94
C ASP A 425 -17.25 -10.87 13.47
N ILE A 426 -16.46 -9.83 13.18
CA ILE A 426 -15.92 -9.57 11.83
C ILE A 426 -15.01 -10.70 11.38
N LEU A 427 -14.09 -11.15 12.24
CA LEU A 427 -13.14 -12.22 11.92
C LEU A 427 -13.84 -13.57 11.72
N ARG A 428 -14.86 -13.87 12.53
CA ARG A 428 -15.63 -15.12 12.46
C ARG A 428 -16.48 -15.21 11.19
N GLN A 429 -17.13 -14.12 10.80
CA GLN A 429 -18.09 -14.15 9.69
C GLN A 429 -17.43 -14.02 8.30
N GLY A 430 -16.23 -13.41 8.24
CA GLY A 430 -15.60 -13.01 6.98
C GLY A 430 -16.01 -11.61 6.55
N ILE A 431 -15.94 -11.28 5.26
CA ILE A 431 -16.29 -9.94 4.74
C ILE A 431 -17.47 -10.07 3.76
N PRO A 432 -18.64 -9.47 4.04
CA PRO A 432 -19.71 -9.45 3.06
C PRO A 432 -19.30 -8.57 1.87
N LEU A 433 -19.51 -9.07 0.65
CA LEU A 433 -19.24 -8.32 -0.57
C LEU A 433 -20.10 -7.05 -0.63
N TYR A 434 -21.35 -7.14 -0.18
CA TYR A 434 -22.33 -6.04 -0.15
C TYR A 434 -23.00 -5.95 1.22
N GLY A 435 -23.55 -4.79 1.58
CA GLY A 435 -24.30 -4.64 2.83
C GLY A 435 -23.45 -4.66 4.11
N THR A 436 -24.03 -5.15 5.21
CA THR A 436 -23.42 -5.15 6.57
C THR A 436 -23.26 -6.58 7.11
N TRP A 437 -22.64 -6.73 8.29
CA TRP A 437 -22.40 -8.01 8.98
C TRP A 437 -23.63 -8.54 9.76
N LYS A 438 -24.84 -8.21 9.28
CA LYS A 438 -26.11 -8.50 9.96
C LYS A 438 -26.08 -9.89 10.62
N LYS A 439 -26.27 -9.89 11.94
CA LYS A 439 -26.37 -11.10 12.77
C LYS A 439 -27.55 -11.97 12.37
#